data_AF-A0A7Y3K0F6-F1
#
_entry.id   AF-A0A7Y3K0F6-F1
#
_cell.length_a   1.000
_cell.length_b   1.000
_cell.length_c   1.000
_cell.angle_alpha   90.00
_cell.angle_beta   90.00
_cell.angle_gamma   90.00
#
_symmetry.space_group_name_H-M   'P 1'
#
loop_
_entity.id
_entity.type
_entity.pdbx_description
1 polymer ?
#
loop_
_entity_poly.entity_id
_entity_poly.type
_entity_poly.pdbx_seq_one_letter_code
_entity_poly.pdbx_strand_id
1 'polypeptide(L)'
;MTSGFPQRVHGSARLKSSTFLALLLPAFVGGNLLCCARAPARPQVPAPWRVYADTWGAVDGLGRVLPSYSQCGLPHKDAAVGIFYFIANNHPTTDLYDNDKIIAQRNGRPNWWRIGPLHTSHWWGEPLFGYYRSSDPWVLKEHAAMLADAGIDTLILDNTNGPTYPHTQKSLFKAFAHLRQLGEKTPYFCCFCRAKAWNTDYRDIYAKGLASSLWYRWQGKPLLLIHSSDKMQGNILLRSLPATIRTFFTLRYSWALVQPDGRRQTWFGNGHNVWPWIAYYPQPFGWHGKSSIPESLSVTVGGWAVSDLARDYHDHHLPPRKSQKPALGFCFAEQWKQALAVRPHFVFVTGWNEWTAGCWPCPAPDNAMRMVGHPIEHGGPIYVDEFDAEYSRDCEPMKGGFGDDYYYQLIANVRLYKGVHKLAFVQPRTIHISQSFSQWATVGPEFRNQIGLPVHRNYAGWGGHHYIDQSGRNDIKRSKMTFDARHLYFYAQTVQPLTACTEPDWMLLFLDADNNPKTGWLGYDYLINRRVPGSRTDTIARYVGPGYRWKTIGTVRMRTKGNQLQLSVSRKLLGLGDSLPKELHFKWADNIRQNGKWSDFYLHGDCAPPFRFYYRAKFPYGTPRS
;
A
#
# COMPACT_ATOMS: atom_id res chain seq x y z
N MET A 1 23.07 74.74 -40.55
CA MET A 1 24.24 74.27 -39.77
C MET A 1 24.32 72.77 -40.04
N THR A 2 25.12 72.25 -40.98
CA THR A 2 26.60 72.07 -40.96
C THR A 2 27.06 71.18 -39.80
N SER A 3 27.78 70.06 -39.98
CA SER A 3 28.38 69.39 -41.17
C SER A 3 28.58 67.88 -40.88
N GLY A 4 28.92 66.96 -41.80
CA GLY A 4 29.23 67.03 -43.24
C GLY A 4 29.36 65.65 -43.94
N PHE A 5 29.70 65.65 -45.23
CA PHE A 5 29.91 64.51 -46.18
C PHE A 5 31.43 64.39 -46.55
N PRO A 6 31.97 63.63 -47.56
CA PRO A 6 31.43 62.67 -48.57
C PRO A 6 32.17 61.28 -48.52
N GLN A 7 32.59 60.46 -49.52
CA GLN A 7 32.56 60.49 -51.01
C GLN A 7 32.79 59.10 -51.74
N ARG A 8 31.82 58.62 -52.55
CA ARG A 8 32.00 57.78 -53.81
C ARG A 8 32.69 56.37 -53.64
N VAL A 9 32.99 55.52 -54.64
CA VAL A 9 33.19 55.58 -56.13
C VAL A 9 32.67 54.31 -56.88
N HIS A 10 32.54 54.37 -58.21
CA HIS A 10 32.08 53.32 -59.15
C HIS A 10 33.16 52.31 -59.63
N GLY A 11 32.71 51.20 -60.25
CA GLY A 11 33.44 50.38 -61.25
C GLY A 11 32.83 48.96 -61.36
N SER A 12 32.46 48.33 -62.49
CA SER A 12 32.97 48.25 -63.89
C SER A 12 34.28 47.44 -64.04
N ALA A 13 34.42 46.42 -64.90
CA ALA A 13 33.51 45.83 -65.90
C ALA A 13 33.83 44.35 -66.23
N ARG A 14 33.20 43.82 -67.30
CA ARG A 14 33.16 42.39 -67.71
C ARG A 14 34.45 41.82 -68.36
N LEU A 15 34.41 40.49 -68.53
CA LEU A 15 35.00 39.67 -69.61
C LEU A 15 36.48 39.24 -69.51
N LYS A 16 36.71 37.93 -69.48
CA LYS A 16 37.27 37.16 -70.62
C LYS A 16 37.10 35.64 -70.41
N SER A 17 37.15 34.88 -71.49
CA SER A 17 36.97 33.42 -71.51
C SER A 17 37.77 32.79 -72.67
N SER A 18 38.66 31.85 -72.39
CA SER A 18 39.36 31.05 -73.41
C SER A 18 40.01 29.79 -72.83
N THR A 19 39.33 28.66 -73.08
CA THR A 19 39.81 27.30 -73.38
C THR A 19 41.33 27.04 -73.40
N PHE A 20 41.84 26.00 -72.72
CA PHE A 20 42.28 24.74 -73.38
C PHE A 20 42.76 23.62 -72.43
N LEU A 21 42.67 22.39 -72.97
CA LEU A 21 43.32 21.12 -72.59
C LEU A 21 42.91 20.42 -71.29
N ALA A 22 43.05 19.08 -71.29
CA ALA A 22 42.42 18.14 -70.36
C ALA A 22 43.44 17.33 -69.56
N LEU A 23 43.01 16.72 -68.43
CA LEU A 23 43.37 15.33 -68.09
C LEU A 23 42.47 14.72 -66.98
N LEU A 24 41.93 13.53 -67.27
CA LEU A 24 41.59 12.40 -66.38
C LEU A 24 40.61 12.51 -65.16
N LEU A 25 40.03 11.33 -64.88
CA LEU A 25 38.98 10.92 -63.92
C LEU A 25 39.41 10.99 -62.42
N PRO A 26 38.49 10.81 -61.42
CA PRO A 26 37.15 10.20 -61.51
C PRO A 26 35.96 10.99 -60.91
N ALA A 27 34.75 10.54 -61.25
CA ALA A 27 33.50 11.10 -60.74
C ALA A 27 33.11 10.52 -59.37
N PHE A 28 32.88 11.39 -58.39
CA PHE A 28 32.12 11.05 -57.18
C PHE A 28 30.63 11.23 -57.45
N VAL A 29 29.86 10.13 -57.38
CA VAL A 29 28.40 10.18 -57.48
C VAL A 29 27.81 10.77 -56.20
N GLY A 30 26.96 11.79 -56.34
CA GLY A 30 26.27 12.43 -55.22
C GLY A 30 25.23 11.51 -54.57
N GLY A 31 25.64 10.76 -53.55
CA GLY A 31 24.73 9.95 -52.74
C GLY A 31 23.90 10.81 -51.78
N ASN A 32 22.60 10.94 -52.05
CA ASN A 32 21.66 11.62 -51.13
C ASN A 32 21.55 10.85 -49.82
N LEU A 33 22.27 11.30 -48.79
CA LEU A 33 22.16 10.82 -47.41
C LEU A 33 20.83 11.29 -46.79
N LEU A 34 19.77 10.55 -47.10
CA LEU A 34 18.51 10.58 -46.39
C LEU A 34 18.73 10.11 -44.96
N CYS A 35 19.06 11.07 -44.07
CA CYS A 35 19.07 10.89 -42.63
C CYS A 35 17.64 10.61 -42.14
N CYS A 36 17.19 9.37 -42.27
CA CYS A 36 15.98 8.84 -41.67
C CYS A 36 16.11 8.92 -40.14
N ALA A 37 15.76 10.07 -39.58
CA ALA A 37 15.68 10.30 -38.16
C ALA A 37 14.67 9.32 -37.55
N ARG A 38 15.17 8.21 -37.01
CA ARG A 38 14.37 7.28 -36.22
C ARG A 38 13.73 8.08 -35.09
N ALA A 39 12.41 8.24 -35.15
CA ALA A 39 11.65 8.75 -34.03
C ALA A 39 12.05 7.95 -32.78
N PRO A 40 12.31 8.61 -31.63
CA PRO A 40 12.74 7.92 -30.43
C PRO A 40 11.70 6.86 -30.09
N ALA A 41 12.14 5.60 -30.01
CA ALA A 41 11.25 4.49 -29.72
C ALA A 41 10.51 4.79 -28.42
N ARG A 42 9.18 4.83 -28.45
CA ARG A 42 8.37 5.04 -27.25
C ARG A 42 8.85 4.03 -26.21
N PRO A 43 9.25 4.44 -24.99
CA PRO A 43 9.79 3.52 -24.00
C PRO A 43 8.75 2.43 -23.76
N GLN A 44 9.11 1.20 -24.11
CA GLN A 44 8.20 0.07 -24.06
C GLN A 44 7.85 -0.20 -22.61
N VAL A 45 6.64 0.17 -22.20
CA VAL A 45 6.14 -0.09 -20.84
C VAL A 45 6.23 -1.61 -20.62
N PRO A 46 6.97 -2.07 -19.59
CA PRO A 46 7.14 -3.50 -19.36
C PRO A 46 5.78 -4.17 -19.13
N ALA A 47 5.65 -5.41 -19.60
CA ALA A 47 4.42 -6.17 -19.42
C ALA A 47 4.10 -6.27 -17.91
N PRO A 48 2.88 -5.92 -17.45
CA PRO A 48 2.59 -5.76 -16.02
C PRO A 48 2.94 -7.02 -15.22
N TRP A 49 3.79 -6.85 -14.21
CA TRP A 49 4.12 -7.91 -13.28
C TRP A 49 2.91 -8.10 -12.34
N ARG A 50 2.24 -9.25 -12.49
CA ARG A 50 1.03 -9.58 -11.72
C ARG A 50 1.38 -10.62 -10.67
N VAL A 51 1.34 -10.18 -9.42
CA VAL A 51 1.61 -10.97 -8.20
C VAL A 51 0.38 -11.75 -7.70
N TYR A 52 -0.83 -11.32 -8.09
CA TYR A 52 -2.13 -11.91 -7.71
C TYR A 52 -2.36 -11.98 -6.19
N ALA A 53 -2.10 -10.88 -5.48
CA ALA A 53 -2.21 -10.78 -4.03
C ALA A 53 -3.61 -11.11 -3.47
N ASP A 54 -4.65 -10.97 -4.28
CA ASP A 54 -6.02 -11.39 -3.96
C ASP A 54 -6.21 -12.91 -3.85
N THR A 55 -5.25 -13.70 -4.35
CA THR A 55 -5.22 -15.17 -4.22
C THR A 55 -4.47 -15.68 -2.98
N TRP A 56 -3.67 -14.83 -2.33
CA TRP A 56 -2.89 -15.21 -1.14
C TRP A 56 -3.79 -15.39 0.08
N GLY A 57 -3.35 -16.19 1.06
CA GLY A 57 -3.99 -16.28 2.36
C GLY A 57 -3.27 -15.42 3.39
N ALA A 58 -3.97 -15.08 4.47
CA ALA A 58 -3.40 -14.56 5.70
C ALA A 58 -4.39 -14.84 6.84
N VAL A 59 -3.86 -14.85 8.07
CA VAL A 59 -4.64 -14.89 9.30
C VAL A 59 -4.06 -13.82 10.23
N ASP A 60 -4.91 -12.96 10.78
CA ASP A 60 -4.53 -11.81 11.59
C ASP A 60 -4.28 -12.15 13.08
N GLY A 61 -4.07 -11.15 13.93
CA GLY A 61 -3.86 -11.33 15.38
C GLY A 61 -5.08 -11.89 16.11
N LEU A 62 -6.28 -11.59 15.61
CA LEU A 62 -7.56 -12.09 16.14
C LEU A 62 -7.96 -13.48 15.60
N GLY A 63 -7.19 -14.05 14.67
CA GLY A 63 -7.48 -15.35 14.06
C GLY A 63 -8.50 -15.28 12.91
N ARG A 64 -8.80 -14.09 12.38
CA ARG A 64 -9.70 -13.91 11.23
C ARG A 64 -8.94 -14.28 9.95
N VAL A 65 -9.51 -15.22 9.19
CA VAL A 65 -8.91 -15.74 7.95
C VAL A 65 -9.39 -14.92 6.76
N LEU A 66 -8.49 -14.52 5.86
CA LEU A 66 -8.88 -13.78 4.66
C LEU A 66 -9.85 -14.57 3.77
N PRO A 67 -10.92 -13.94 3.28
CA PRO A 67 -11.92 -14.60 2.46
C PRO A 67 -11.35 -15.00 1.09
N SER A 68 -11.89 -16.07 0.55
CA SER A 68 -11.44 -16.72 -0.69
C SER A 68 -12.49 -16.64 -1.80
N TYR A 69 -12.15 -17.16 -2.97
CA TYR A 69 -13.04 -17.22 -4.14
C TYR A 69 -14.45 -17.76 -3.83
N SER A 70 -14.59 -18.74 -2.92
CA SER A 70 -15.90 -19.31 -2.56
C SER A 70 -16.81 -18.36 -1.76
N GLN A 71 -16.26 -17.26 -1.24
CA GLN A 71 -16.99 -16.21 -0.51
C GLN A 71 -17.13 -14.94 -1.36
N CYS A 72 -16.10 -14.58 -2.13
CA CYS A 72 -16.03 -13.30 -2.85
C CYS A 72 -16.52 -13.35 -4.30
N GLY A 73 -16.58 -14.53 -4.94
CA GLY A 73 -16.79 -14.63 -6.39
C GLY A 73 -15.59 -14.13 -7.21
N LEU A 74 -15.80 -13.91 -8.51
CA LEU A 74 -14.78 -13.41 -9.45
C LEU A 74 -14.62 -11.88 -9.39
N PRO A 75 -13.47 -11.31 -9.79
CA PRO A 75 -13.27 -9.86 -9.78
C PRO A 75 -14.25 -9.09 -10.67
N HIS A 76 -14.94 -8.11 -10.07
CA HIS A 76 -15.80 -7.14 -10.74
C HIS A 76 -14.99 -5.95 -11.28
N LYS A 77 -15.45 -5.31 -12.36
CA LYS A 77 -14.75 -4.17 -12.99
C LYS A 77 -15.18 -2.81 -12.44
N ASP A 78 -16.43 -2.72 -12.00
CA ASP A 78 -17.12 -1.45 -11.72
C ASP A 78 -17.18 -1.13 -10.21
N ALA A 79 -16.22 -1.67 -9.45
CA ALA A 79 -16.11 -1.58 -7.99
C ALA A 79 -14.76 -0.98 -7.60
N ALA A 80 -14.70 0.33 -7.41
CA ALA A 80 -13.51 1.06 -7.00
C ALA A 80 -13.45 1.28 -5.48
N VAL A 81 -12.24 1.33 -4.91
CA VAL A 81 -11.98 1.71 -3.52
C VAL A 81 -10.84 2.73 -3.47
N GLY A 82 -11.05 3.85 -2.80
CA GLY A 82 -10.01 4.79 -2.42
C GLY A 82 -9.84 4.87 -0.90
N ILE A 83 -8.66 5.32 -0.45
CA ILE A 83 -8.35 5.51 0.97
C ILE A 83 -7.83 6.93 1.24
N PHE A 84 -8.23 7.53 2.37
CA PHE A 84 -7.67 8.79 2.82
C PHE A 84 -6.20 8.59 3.23
N TYR A 85 -5.29 9.39 2.68
CA TYR A 85 -3.85 9.23 2.84
C TYR A 85 -3.17 10.56 3.19
N PHE A 86 -2.41 10.57 4.28
CA PHE A 86 -1.90 11.77 4.92
C PHE A 86 -0.41 12.00 4.61
N ILE A 87 -0.10 13.23 4.23
CA ILE A 87 1.21 13.64 3.69
C ILE A 87 1.89 14.79 4.46
N ALA A 88 1.29 15.19 5.57
CA ALA A 88 1.69 16.34 6.38
C ALA A 88 2.87 16.09 7.33
N ASN A 89 3.12 14.84 7.74
CA ASN A 89 4.01 14.49 8.87
C ASN A 89 5.48 14.49 8.49
N ASN A 90 5.95 15.59 7.91
CA ASN A 90 7.28 15.73 7.32
C ASN A 90 8.16 16.81 7.98
N HIS A 91 7.71 17.37 9.10
CA HIS A 91 8.45 18.41 9.82
C HIS A 91 9.60 17.79 10.64
N PRO A 92 10.83 18.33 10.55
CA PRO A 92 11.92 17.93 11.44
C PRO A 92 11.66 18.49 12.84
N THR A 93 11.67 17.62 13.86
CA THR A 93 11.56 18.01 15.27
C THR A 93 12.38 17.07 16.15
N THR A 94 12.91 17.61 17.24
CA THR A 94 13.50 16.88 18.38
C THR A 94 12.44 16.36 19.33
N ASP A 95 11.28 17.00 19.36
CA ASP A 95 10.20 16.69 20.30
C ASP A 95 9.35 15.53 19.77
N LEU A 96 8.96 14.64 20.67
CA LEU A 96 8.10 13.50 20.38
C LEU A 96 7.17 13.27 21.55
N TYR A 97 5.89 13.50 21.31
CA TYR A 97 4.82 13.12 22.21
C TYR A 97 4.03 11.96 21.59
N ASP A 98 3.79 10.93 22.38
CA ASP A 98 3.07 9.71 22.02
C ASP A 98 1.99 9.50 23.07
N ASN A 99 0.73 9.55 22.66
CA ASN A 99 -0.40 9.58 23.58
C ASN A 99 -0.55 8.26 24.31
N ASP A 100 -0.54 7.10 23.64
CA ASP A 100 -0.56 5.78 24.29
C ASP A 100 0.51 5.65 25.39
N LYS A 101 1.75 6.11 25.14
CA LYS A 101 2.85 6.08 26.12
C LYS A 101 2.64 7.06 27.28
N ILE A 102 2.11 8.26 27.02
CA ILE A 102 1.80 9.24 28.06
C ILE A 102 0.58 8.80 28.90
N ILE A 103 -0.42 8.19 28.29
CA ILE A 103 -1.59 7.58 28.95
C ILE A 103 -1.14 6.46 29.88
N ALA A 104 -0.26 5.57 29.43
CA ALA A 104 0.27 4.48 30.25
C ALA A 104 0.97 4.99 31.53
N GLN A 105 1.76 6.08 31.43
CA GLN A 105 2.42 6.72 32.58
C GLN A 105 1.46 7.46 33.53
N ARG A 106 0.26 7.81 33.03
CA ARG A 106 -0.79 8.56 33.75
C ARG A 106 -1.96 7.67 34.18
N ASN A 107 -1.90 6.37 33.95
CA ASN A 107 -2.99 5.44 34.26
C ASN A 107 -3.43 5.53 35.73
N GLY A 108 -4.74 5.41 35.97
CA GLY A 108 -5.36 5.56 37.29
C GLY A 108 -5.45 6.99 37.84
N ARG A 109 -4.80 7.99 37.24
CA ARG A 109 -4.87 9.38 37.73
C ARG A 109 -6.18 10.06 37.29
N PRO A 110 -6.79 10.93 38.13
CA PRO A 110 -7.75 11.91 37.63
C PRO A 110 -7.05 12.80 36.59
N ASN A 111 -7.77 13.16 35.52
CA ASN A 111 -7.22 13.92 34.39
C ASN A 111 -6.08 13.21 33.62
N TRP A 112 -6.06 11.87 33.56
CA TRP A 112 -5.10 11.11 32.74
C TRP A 112 -5.10 11.59 31.27
N TRP A 113 -6.26 11.97 30.73
CA TRP A 113 -6.48 12.44 29.35
C TRP A 113 -5.98 13.86 29.03
N ARG A 114 -5.57 14.65 30.02
CA ARG A 114 -4.97 15.99 29.79
C ARG A 114 -3.51 15.83 29.40
N ILE A 115 -3.26 15.58 28.11
CA ILE A 115 -1.94 15.27 27.55
C ILE A 115 -1.29 16.49 26.91
N GLY A 116 -0.03 16.74 27.31
CA GLY A 116 0.94 17.52 26.55
C GLY A 116 0.77 19.04 26.51
N PRO A 117 1.75 19.75 25.91
CA PRO A 117 1.68 21.19 25.69
C PRO A 117 0.72 21.54 24.54
N LEU A 118 0.05 22.68 24.66
CA LEU A 118 -0.79 23.23 23.60
C LEU A 118 0.05 23.62 22.37
N HIS A 119 -0.59 23.61 21.20
CA HIS A 119 -0.03 23.98 19.89
C HIS A 119 1.08 23.06 19.37
N THR A 120 1.15 21.81 19.83
CA THR A 120 2.10 20.79 19.33
C THR A 120 1.40 19.55 18.78
N SER A 121 2.03 18.93 17.77
CA SER A 121 1.60 17.64 17.21
C SER A 121 1.99 16.49 18.14
N HIS A 122 1.02 15.63 18.46
CA HIS A 122 1.21 14.39 19.19
C HIS A 122 0.90 13.21 18.27
N TRP A 123 1.66 12.12 18.43
CA TRP A 123 1.34 10.83 17.82
C TRP A 123 0.28 10.13 18.67
N TRP A 124 -0.77 9.56 18.06
CA TRP A 124 -1.77 8.82 18.84
C TRP A 124 -1.21 7.49 19.38
N GLY A 125 -0.30 6.87 18.62
CA GLY A 125 0.50 5.71 19.02
C GLY A 125 1.72 5.53 18.10
N GLU A 126 2.49 4.44 18.27
CA GLU A 126 3.70 4.18 17.46
C GLU A 126 3.40 3.30 16.22
N PRO A 127 3.65 3.79 14.98
CA PRO A 127 3.51 2.99 13.76
C PRO A 127 4.46 1.80 13.76
N LEU A 128 4.10 0.72 13.05
CA LEU A 128 4.99 -0.44 12.87
C LEU A 128 6.36 -0.01 12.33
N PHE A 129 6.35 0.91 11.35
CA PHE A 129 7.54 1.48 10.74
C PHE A 129 8.25 2.56 11.59
N GLY A 130 7.82 2.77 12.84
CA GLY A 130 8.27 3.83 13.74
C GLY A 130 7.76 5.21 13.36
N TYR A 131 8.15 6.24 14.11
CA TYR A 131 7.83 7.65 13.87
C TYR A 131 8.53 8.22 12.62
N TYR A 132 8.17 7.68 11.46
CA TYR A 132 8.71 8.05 10.16
C TYR A 132 8.29 9.47 9.76
N ARG A 133 8.95 10.03 8.74
CA ARG A 133 8.50 11.26 8.07
C ARG A 133 7.79 10.91 6.77
N SER A 134 6.67 11.55 6.43
CA SER A 134 5.84 11.15 5.28
C SER A 134 6.57 11.07 3.93
N SER A 135 7.73 11.73 3.77
CA SER A 135 8.58 11.66 2.57
C SER A 135 9.67 10.57 2.59
N ASP A 136 9.69 9.69 3.59
CA ASP A 136 10.59 8.51 3.68
C ASP A 136 10.38 7.58 2.46
N PRO A 137 11.35 7.44 1.56
CA PRO A 137 11.17 6.67 0.33
C PRO A 137 11.06 5.16 0.53
N TRP A 138 11.38 4.62 1.71
CA TRP A 138 11.14 3.21 2.04
C TRP A 138 9.68 3.01 2.47
N VAL A 139 9.19 3.75 3.46
CA VAL A 139 7.79 3.68 3.92
C VAL A 139 6.81 3.93 2.76
N LEU A 140 7.13 4.88 1.87
CA LEU A 140 6.33 5.14 0.67
C LEU A 140 6.29 3.98 -0.34
N LYS A 141 7.27 3.07 -0.34
CA LYS A 141 7.20 1.82 -1.12
C LYS A 141 6.35 0.77 -0.42
N GLU A 142 6.55 0.58 0.90
CA GLU A 142 5.75 -0.37 1.68
C GLU A 142 4.26 -0.03 1.58
N HIS A 143 3.90 1.24 1.77
CA HIS A 143 2.51 1.70 1.61
C HIS A 143 1.98 1.49 0.19
N ALA A 144 2.80 1.65 -0.84
CA ALA A 144 2.41 1.37 -2.22
C ALA A 144 2.11 -0.12 -2.45
N ALA A 145 2.92 -1.01 -1.87
CA ALA A 145 2.76 -2.46 -1.95
C ALA A 145 1.53 -2.93 -1.15
N MET A 146 1.44 -2.54 0.13
CA MET A 146 0.35 -2.90 1.03
C MET A 146 -1.02 -2.49 0.47
N LEU A 147 -1.13 -1.25 -0.02
CA LEU A 147 -2.40 -0.75 -0.56
C LEU A 147 -2.72 -1.33 -1.94
N ALA A 148 -1.72 -1.71 -2.74
CA ALA A 148 -1.95 -2.49 -3.96
C ALA A 148 -2.43 -3.93 -3.68
N ASP A 149 -1.92 -4.57 -2.63
CA ASP A 149 -2.29 -5.93 -2.20
C ASP A 149 -3.66 -5.98 -1.53
N ALA A 150 -4.01 -4.95 -0.76
CA ALA A 150 -5.37 -4.69 -0.29
C ALA A 150 -6.34 -4.31 -1.41
N GLY A 151 -5.86 -4.09 -2.64
CA GLY A 151 -6.70 -3.82 -3.81
C GLY A 151 -7.24 -2.39 -3.90
N ILE A 152 -6.62 -1.43 -3.22
CA ILE A 152 -6.98 0.00 -3.27
C ILE A 152 -6.58 0.59 -4.62
N ASP A 153 -7.52 1.27 -5.28
CA ASP A 153 -7.29 1.85 -6.61
C ASP A 153 -6.68 3.25 -6.53
N THR A 154 -6.98 4.03 -5.49
CA THR A 154 -6.45 5.39 -5.33
C THR A 154 -6.16 5.78 -3.89
N LEU A 155 -5.06 6.52 -3.70
CA LEU A 155 -4.89 7.39 -2.56
C LEU A 155 -5.72 8.67 -2.77
N ILE A 156 -6.29 9.19 -1.69
CA ILE A 156 -6.93 10.50 -1.65
C ILE A 156 -6.02 11.35 -0.76
N LEU A 157 -5.20 12.21 -1.36
CA LEU A 157 -4.16 12.94 -0.65
C LEU A 157 -4.76 14.13 0.12
N ASP A 158 -4.50 14.21 1.43
CA ASP A 158 -4.94 15.35 2.24
C ASP A 158 -4.20 16.64 1.91
N ASN A 159 -4.94 17.59 1.32
CA ASN A 159 -4.60 19.00 1.19
C ASN A 159 -5.78 19.88 1.71
N THR A 160 -6.57 19.38 2.67
CA THR A 160 -7.75 20.09 3.23
C THR A 160 -7.34 21.23 4.17
N ASN A 161 -6.26 21.02 4.92
CA ASN A 161 -5.67 22.02 5.81
C ASN A 161 -5.12 23.26 5.07
N GLY A 162 -4.88 23.17 3.75
CA GLY A 162 -4.54 24.31 2.88
C GLY A 162 -3.16 24.27 2.22
N PRO A 163 -2.09 23.77 2.87
CA PRO A 163 -0.84 23.42 2.20
C PRO A 163 -1.03 22.25 1.22
N THR A 164 -0.07 22.08 0.30
CA THR A 164 -0.04 20.95 -0.66
C THR A 164 1.13 19.98 -0.48
N TYR A 165 1.95 20.18 0.57
CA TYR A 165 3.08 19.31 0.94
C TYR A 165 3.95 18.84 -0.24
N PRO A 166 4.43 19.73 -1.13
CA PRO A 166 5.02 19.37 -2.42
C PRO A 166 6.33 18.58 -2.33
N HIS A 167 7.00 18.55 -1.18
CA HIS A 167 8.12 17.63 -0.93
C HIS A 167 7.64 16.18 -0.81
N THR A 168 6.65 15.94 0.06
CA THR A 168 6.04 14.62 0.26
C THR A 168 5.41 14.10 -1.03
N GLN A 169 4.65 14.93 -1.76
CA GLN A 169 4.09 14.59 -3.07
C GLN A 169 5.18 14.09 -4.04
N LYS A 170 6.30 14.82 -4.15
CA LYS A 170 7.42 14.43 -5.05
C LYS A 170 8.09 13.12 -4.64
N SER A 171 8.30 12.88 -3.34
CA SER A 171 8.81 11.58 -2.86
C SER A 171 7.85 10.44 -3.19
N LEU A 172 6.54 10.63 -2.97
CA LEU A 172 5.50 9.64 -3.29
C LEU A 172 5.50 9.33 -4.80
N PHE A 173 5.48 10.36 -5.65
CA PHE A 173 5.53 10.18 -7.11
C PHE A 173 6.80 9.45 -7.56
N LYS A 174 7.97 9.74 -6.94
CA LYS A 174 9.23 9.06 -7.24
C LYS A 174 9.21 7.59 -6.83
N ALA A 175 8.73 7.27 -5.62
CA ALA A 175 8.62 5.90 -5.12
C ALA A 175 7.65 5.06 -5.96
N PHE A 176 6.47 5.62 -6.26
CA PHE A 176 5.44 4.93 -7.03
C PHE A 176 5.84 4.74 -8.50
N ALA A 177 6.49 5.74 -9.11
CA ALA A 177 7.02 5.62 -10.47
C ALA A 177 8.13 4.56 -10.57
N HIS A 178 9.01 4.46 -9.56
CA HIS A 178 10.05 3.43 -9.49
C HIS A 178 9.45 2.01 -9.46
N LEU A 179 8.45 1.76 -8.60
CA LEU A 179 7.77 0.46 -8.57
C LEU A 179 7.08 0.14 -9.91
N ARG A 180 6.37 1.11 -10.51
CA ARG A 180 5.75 0.92 -11.84
C ARG A 180 6.77 0.71 -12.97
N GLN A 181 8.00 1.21 -12.86
CA GLN A 181 9.10 0.92 -13.80
C GLN A 181 9.61 -0.53 -13.70
N LEU A 182 9.50 -1.15 -12.53
CA LEU A 182 9.78 -2.58 -12.32
C LEU A 182 8.64 -3.49 -12.82
N GLY A 183 7.52 -2.89 -13.25
CA GLY A 183 6.31 -3.57 -13.72
C GLY A 183 5.23 -3.74 -12.65
N GLU A 184 5.47 -3.27 -11.42
CA GLU A 184 4.55 -3.43 -10.29
C GLU A 184 3.29 -2.57 -10.41
N LYS A 185 2.27 -2.95 -9.63
CA LYS A 185 1.14 -2.09 -9.34
C LYS A 185 1.46 -1.16 -8.18
N THR A 186 0.87 0.03 -8.23
CA THR A 186 0.65 0.91 -7.07
C THR A 186 -0.76 1.49 -7.20
N PRO A 187 -1.39 1.97 -6.12
CA PRO A 187 -2.53 2.87 -6.23
C PRO A 187 -2.20 4.07 -7.14
N TYR A 188 -3.25 4.65 -7.72
CA TYR A 188 -3.21 5.98 -8.31
C TYR A 188 -3.36 7.04 -7.20
N PHE A 189 -3.43 8.33 -7.53
CA PHE A 189 -3.79 9.38 -6.57
C PHE A 189 -4.77 10.41 -7.15
N CYS A 190 -5.59 10.99 -6.28
CA CYS A 190 -6.25 12.27 -6.47
C CYS A 190 -6.01 13.16 -5.24
N CYS A 191 -6.31 14.45 -5.34
CA CYS A 191 -6.16 15.39 -4.22
C CYS A 191 -7.53 15.72 -3.61
N PHE A 192 -7.56 15.94 -2.30
CA PHE A 192 -8.69 16.51 -1.58
C PHE A 192 -8.30 17.88 -1.02
N CYS A 193 -8.88 18.95 -1.56
CA CYS A 193 -8.34 20.30 -1.48
C CYS A 193 -9.35 21.31 -0.92
N ARG A 194 -8.87 22.24 -0.09
CA ARG A 194 -9.57 23.50 0.23
C ARG A 194 -9.24 24.59 -0.79
N ALA A 195 -9.99 25.70 -0.85
CA ALA A 195 -9.94 26.73 -1.90
C ALA A 195 -8.56 27.14 -2.46
N LYS A 196 -7.51 27.27 -1.64
CA LYS A 196 -6.17 27.68 -2.12
C LYS A 196 -5.27 26.50 -2.54
N ALA A 197 -5.55 25.29 -2.05
CA ALA A 197 -4.80 24.09 -2.38
C ALA A 197 -5.03 23.65 -3.83
N TRP A 198 -6.29 23.58 -4.29
CA TRP A 198 -6.59 23.05 -5.64
C TRP A 198 -5.91 23.84 -6.76
N ASN A 199 -5.75 25.16 -6.59
CA ASN A 199 -5.10 26.01 -7.59
C ASN A 199 -3.58 25.77 -7.62
N THR A 200 -3.00 25.47 -6.45
CA THR A 200 -1.58 25.11 -6.29
C THR A 200 -1.31 23.73 -6.89
N ASP A 201 -2.10 22.71 -6.54
CA ASP A 201 -2.00 21.37 -7.13
C ASP A 201 -2.23 21.40 -8.65
N TYR A 202 -3.22 22.17 -9.13
CA TYR A 202 -3.45 22.32 -10.57
C TYR A 202 -2.24 22.94 -11.27
N ARG A 203 -1.70 24.05 -10.77
CA ARG A 203 -0.52 24.72 -11.33
C ARG A 203 0.73 23.83 -11.31
N ASP A 204 0.97 23.12 -10.20
CA ASP A 204 2.27 22.50 -9.95
C ASP A 204 2.34 21.00 -10.25
N ILE A 205 1.19 20.33 -10.40
CA ILE A 205 1.08 18.93 -10.79
C ILE A 205 0.39 18.81 -12.15
N TYR A 206 -0.90 19.17 -12.20
CA TYR A 206 -1.79 18.74 -13.28
C TYR A 206 -1.54 19.49 -14.60
N ALA A 207 -1.45 20.82 -14.57
CA ALA A 207 -1.15 21.64 -15.75
C ALA A 207 0.25 21.38 -16.33
N LYS A 208 1.17 20.82 -15.53
CA LYS A 208 2.54 20.44 -15.92
C LYS A 208 2.65 18.99 -16.39
N GLY A 209 1.57 18.21 -16.38
CA GLY A 209 1.60 16.78 -16.72
C GLY A 209 2.38 15.90 -15.74
N LEU A 210 2.77 16.45 -14.58
CA LEU A 210 3.63 15.78 -13.60
C LEU A 210 2.91 14.58 -13.01
N ALA A 211 3.58 13.42 -13.01
CA ALA A 211 3.02 12.15 -12.54
C ALA A 211 1.69 11.76 -13.23
N SER A 212 1.48 12.16 -14.50
CA SER A 212 0.21 11.94 -15.23
C SER A 212 -0.21 10.50 -15.48
N SER A 213 0.71 9.54 -15.33
CA SER A 213 0.43 8.10 -15.30
C SER A 213 -0.10 7.60 -13.94
N LEU A 214 0.10 8.38 -12.87
CA LEU A 214 -0.32 8.10 -11.50
C LEU A 214 -1.64 8.81 -11.12
N TRP A 215 -2.15 9.74 -11.92
CA TRP A 215 -3.45 10.40 -11.66
C TRP A 215 -4.60 9.40 -11.72
N TYR A 216 -5.45 9.37 -10.68
CA TYR A 216 -6.70 8.63 -10.69
C TYR A 216 -7.74 9.36 -11.54
N ARG A 217 -8.45 8.62 -12.38
CA ARG A 217 -9.39 9.18 -13.35
C ARG A 217 -10.80 8.66 -13.11
N TRP A 218 -11.70 9.56 -12.75
CA TRP A 218 -13.13 9.29 -12.62
C TRP A 218 -13.87 9.89 -13.81
N GLN A 219 -14.75 9.13 -14.47
CA GLN A 219 -15.48 9.59 -15.67
C GLN A 219 -14.54 10.14 -16.76
N GLY A 220 -13.38 9.50 -16.95
CA GLY A 220 -12.35 9.82 -17.96
C GLY A 220 -11.36 10.94 -17.59
N LYS A 221 -11.73 11.85 -16.69
CA LYS A 221 -10.91 12.98 -16.26
C LYS A 221 -10.23 12.72 -14.90
N PRO A 222 -9.13 13.41 -14.55
CA PRO A 222 -8.58 13.34 -13.20
C PRO A 222 -9.63 13.72 -12.15
N LEU A 223 -9.69 12.98 -11.04
CA LEU A 223 -10.59 13.30 -9.92
C LEU A 223 -9.98 14.41 -9.04
N LEU A 224 -10.83 15.31 -8.56
CA LEU A 224 -10.48 16.33 -7.57
C LEU A 224 -11.65 16.50 -6.59
N LEU A 225 -11.37 16.30 -5.31
CA LEU A 225 -12.35 16.52 -4.23
C LEU A 225 -12.17 17.94 -3.67
N ILE A 226 -13.28 18.65 -3.45
CA ILE A 226 -13.31 20.02 -2.94
C ILE A 226 -13.97 20.08 -1.56
N HIS A 227 -13.25 20.69 -0.61
CA HIS A 227 -13.64 20.87 0.80
C HIS A 227 -14.89 21.75 0.97
N SER A 228 -15.71 21.47 2.00
CA SER A 228 -16.99 22.20 2.19
C SER A 228 -16.95 23.45 3.05
N SER A 229 -15.83 23.74 3.75
CA SER A 229 -15.78 24.87 4.69
C SER A 229 -15.61 26.24 4.04
N ASP A 230 -15.60 26.32 2.72
CA ASP A 230 -15.62 27.59 2.00
C ASP A 230 -17.07 28.12 2.02
N LYS A 231 -17.27 29.43 2.23
CA LYS A 231 -18.57 30.01 2.70
C LYS A 231 -19.78 29.91 1.75
N MET A 232 -19.71 29.14 0.67
CA MET A 232 -20.82 28.92 -0.28
C MET A 232 -21.29 27.47 -0.21
N GLN A 233 -22.61 27.25 -0.18
CA GLN A 233 -23.17 25.94 0.14
C GLN A 233 -23.11 24.97 -1.06
N GLY A 234 -22.39 23.86 -0.91
CA GLY A 234 -22.53 22.68 -1.76
C GLY A 234 -22.11 22.89 -3.22
N ASN A 235 -22.96 22.41 -4.13
CA ASN A 235 -22.74 22.47 -5.59
C ASN A 235 -22.49 23.88 -6.15
N ILE A 236 -22.77 24.96 -5.40
CA ILE A 236 -22.47 26.34 -5.77
C ILE A 236 -20.95 26.53 -5.94
N LEU A 237 -20.13 25.98 -5.02
CA LEU A 237 -18.67 26.05 -5.11
C LEU A 237 -18.16 25.40 -6.41
N LEU A 238 -18.59 24.17 -6.70
CA LEU A 238 -18.17 23.45 -7.89
C LEU A 238 -18.53 24.18 -9.19
N ARG A 239 -19.63 24.95 -9.21
CA ARG A 239 -20.05 25.78 -10.35
C ARG A 239 -19.25 27.08 -10.47
N SER A 240 -18.85 27.69 -9.35
CA SER A 240 -18.05 28.92 -9.30
C SER A 240 -16.57 28.73 -9.71
N LEU A 241 -16.06 27.49 -9.72
CA LEU A 241 -14.68 27.22 -10.12
C LEU A 241 -14.42 27.67 -11.58
N PRO A 242 -13.18 28.09 -11.92
CA PRO A 242 -12.84 28.53 -13.27
C PRO A 242 -13.19 27.48 -14.33
N ALA A 243 -13.60 27.92 -15.52
CA ALA A 243 -14.02 27.03 -16.61
C ALA A 243 -12.93 26.02 -17.00
N THR A 244 -11.65 26.40 -16.91
CA THR A 244 -10.50 25.51 -17.08
C THR A 244 -10.52 24.34 -16.10
N ILE A 245 -10.69 24.60 -14.79
CA ILE A 245 -10.76 23.60 -13.72
C ILE A 245 -11.98 22.68 -13.91
N ARG A 246 -13.15 23.26 -14.18
CA ARG A 246 -14.39 22.51 -14.45
C ARG A 246 -14.34 21.66 -15.73
N THR A 247 -13.48 22.04 -16.68
CA THR A 247 -13.26 21.27 -17.91
C THR A 247 -12.22 20.17 -17.71
N PHE A 248 -11.14 20.46 -16.98
CA PHE A 248 -10.02 19.55 -16.76
C PHE A 248 -10.35 18.39 -15.82
N PHE A 249 -11.00 18.66 -14.68
CA PHE A 249 -11.28 17.65 -13.66
C PHE A 249 -12.69 17.05 -13.75
N THR A 250 -12.85 15.87 -13.17
CA THR A 250 -14.13 15.44 -12.58
C THR A 250 -14.15 15.92 -11.14
N LEU A 251 -15.09 16.81 -10.82
CA LEU A 251 -15.18 17.50 -9.53
C LEU A 251 -16.24 16.85 -8.63
N ARG A 252 -15.91 16.65 -7.36
CA ARG A 252 -16.87 16.26 -6.31
C ARG A 252 -16.67 17.10 -5.05
N TYR A 253 -17.75 17.29 -4.31
CA TYR A 253 -17.76 18.00 -3.03
C TYR A 253 -17.53 16.98 -1.92
N SER A 254 -16.66 17.25 -0.96
CA SER A 254 -16.28 16.27 0.06
C SER A 254 -16.12 16.92 1.43
N TRP A 255 -16.71 16.28 2.44
CA TRP A 255 -16.53 16.62 3.85
C TRP A 255 -17.01 15.48 4.78
N ALA A 256 -17.07 15.78 6.07
CA ALA A 256 -17.55 14.95 7.16
C ALA A 256 -18.32 15.86 8.15
N LEU A 257 -18.99 15.39 9.18
CA LEU A 257 -19.60 14.08 9.40
C LEU A 257 -20.95 14.03 8.67
N VAL A 258 -21.43 12.86 8.24
CA VAL A 258 -22.83 12.68 7.79
C VAL A 258 -23.61 11.80 8.77
N GLN A 259 -24.85 12.19 9.07
CA GLN A 259 -25.82 11.40 9.85
C GLN A 259 -26.64 10.49 8.91
N PRO A 260 -27.23 9.37 9.38
CA PRO A 260 -27.92 8.42 8.51
C PRO A 260 -29.11 9.01 7.73
N ASP A 261 -29.76 10.06 8.26
CA ASP A 261 -30.85 10.75 7.55
C ASP A 261 -30.37 11.71 6.44
N GLY A 262 -29.07 12.05 6.40
CA GLY A 262 -28.41 12.99 5.48
C GLY A 262 -28.88 14.46 5.58
N ARG A 263 -30.06 14.70 6.16
CA ARG A 263 -30.77 15.99 6.19
C ARG A 263 -30.25 16.93 7.26
N ARG A 264 -29.64 16.39 8.33
CA ARG A 264 -29.03 17.20 9.40
C ARG A 264 -27.75 17.93 8.99
N GLN A 265 -27.16 17.65 7.83
CA GLN A 265 -26.02 18.39 7.29
C GLN A 265 -26.35 19.16 6.02
N THR A 266 -26.37 20.50 6.14
CA THR A 266 -26.54 21.44 5.02
C THR A 266 -25.50 21.28 3.91
N TRP A 267 -24.30 20.77 4.23
CA TRP A 267 -23.23 20.54 3.25
C TRP A 267 -23.47 19.29 2.38
N PHE A 268 -24.13 18.26 2.92
CA PHE A 268 -24.45 17.01 2.20
C PHE A 268 -25.71 17.18 1.34
N GLY A 269 -26.71 17.90 1.85
CA GLY A 269 -27.92 18.26 1.11
C GLY A 269 -28.70 17.03 0.64
N ASN A 270 -28.66 16.74 -0.66
CA ASN A 270 -29.32 15.57 -1.26
C ASN A 270 -28.34 14.54 -1.84
N GLY A 271 -27.03 14.64 -1.58
CA GLY A 271 -26.00 13.72 -2.07
C GLY A 271 -25.50 13.95 -3.51
N HIS A 272 -26.08 14.90 -4.26
CA HIS A 272 -25.68 15.13 -5.66
C HIS A 272 -24.26 15.69 -5.79
N ASN A 273 -23.36 14.96 -6.45
CA ASN A 273 -21.91 15.23 -6.55
C ASN A 273 -21.17 15.29 -5.20
N VAL A 274 -21.74 14.73 -4.13
CA VAL A 274 -21.15 14.73 -2.79
C VAL A 274 -20.49 13.39 -2.50
N TRP A 275 -19.22 13.38 -2.11
CA TRP A 275 -18.48 12.19 -1.69
C TRP A 275 -18.09 12.39 -0.21
N PRO A 276 -18.82 11.83 0.75
CA PRO A 276 -18.44 11.92 2.16
C PRO A 276 -17.17 11.12 2.44
N TRP A 277 -16.41 11.54 3.45
CA TRP A 277 -15.27 10.76 3.96
C TRP A 277 -15.55 10.09 5.32
N ILE A 278 -16.45 10.64 6.15
CA ILE A 278 -16.96 9.97 7.37
C ILE A 278 -18.48 10.13 7.49
N ALA A 279 -19.15 9.04 7.90
CA ALA A 279 -20.57 9.01 8.23
C ALA A 279 -20.88 7.97 9.32
N TYR A 280 -21.94 8.17 10.12
CA TYR A 280 -22.47 7.13 11.00
C TYR A 280 -23.14 5.99 10.20
N TYR A 281 -23.25 4.81 10.81
CA TYR A 281 -24.01 3.70 10.26
C TYR A 281 -25.54 3.89 10.44
N PRO A 282 -26.38 3.52 9.46
CA PRO A 282 -26.04 3.21 8.07
C PRO A 282 -25.67 4.48 7.29
N GLN A 283 -24.59 4.44 6.50
CA GLN A 283 -24.12 5.62 5.76
C GLN A 283 -25.03 5.90 4.55
N PRO A 284 -25.38 7.17 4.28
CA PRO A 284 -25.98 7.58 3.02
C PRO A 284 -24.93 7.65 1.90
N PHE A 285 -25.36 7.46 0.66
CA PHE A 285 -24.49 7.54 -0.51
C PHE A 285 -24.60 8.88 -1.26
N GLY A 286 -23.50 9.26 -1.89
CA GLY A 286 -23.44 10.27 -2.93
C GLY A 286 -23.81 9.72 -4.31
N TRP A 287 -24.31 10.57 -5.20
CA TRP A 287 -24.73 10.16 -6.54
C TRP A 287 -24.41 11.19 -7.62
N HIS A 288 -24.35 10.73 -8.87
CA HIS A 288 -24.20 11.55 -10.06
C HIS A 288 -25.14 11.07 -11.17
N GLY A 289 -25.79 12.00 -11.88
CA GLY A 289 -26.75 11.69 -12.94
C GLY A 289 -28.10 11.21 -12.41
N LYS A 290 -28.19 9.98 -11.91
CA LYS A 290 -29.43 9.40 -11.34
C LYS A 290 -29.30 9.22 -9.83
N SER A 291 -30.26 9.72 -9.06
CA SER A 291 -30.29 9.62 -7.60
C SER A 291 -30.50 8.21 -7.04
N SER A 292 -30.95 7.26 -7.87
CA SER A 292 -31.07 5.85 -7.53
C SER A 292 -29.81 5.01 -7.80
N ILE A 293 -28.71 5.63 -8.26
CA ILE A 293 -27.44 4.95 -8.54
C ILE A 293 -26.38 5.48 -7.56
N PRO A 294 -25.97 4.68 -6.54
CA PRO A 294 -24.94 5.06 -5.61
C PRO A 294 -23.57 5.21 -6.31
N GLU A 295 -23.05 6.43 -6.34
CA GLU A 295 -21.72 6.69 -6.90
C GLU A 295 -20.63 6.45 -5.86
N SER A 296 -20.80 6.98 -4.65
CA SER A 296 -19.77 6.94 -3.60
C SER A 296 -20.37 6.81 -2.21
N LEU A 297 -19.74 6.03 -1.33
CA LEU A 297 -20.12 5.88 0.08
C LEU A 297 -18.85 5.81 0.94
N SER A 298 -18.87 6.50 2.08
CA SER A 298 -17.79 6.51 3.08
C SER A 298 -17.80 5.24 3.91
N VAL A 299 -16.62 4.66 4.16
CA VAL A 299 -16.42 3.61 5.16
C VAL A 299 -15.45 4.14 6.22
N THR A 300 -16.02 4.41 7.39
CA THR A 300 -15.34 4.92 8.58
C THR A 300 -14.66 3.76 9.33
N VAL A 301 -13.39 3.90 9.70
CA VAL A 301 -12.68 2.93 10.56
C VAL A 301 -12.94 3.22 12.04
N GLY A 302 -12.81 4.50 12.41
CA GLY A 302 -13.13 5.13 13.69
C GLY A 302 -13.35 6.63 13.43
N GLY A 303 -13.54 7.46 14.46
CA GLY A 303 -13.83 8.88 14.29
C GLY A 303 -12.98 9.77 15.20
N TRP A 304 -13.62 10.72 15.89
CA TRP A 304 -12.95 11.80 16.61
C TRP A 304 -12.99 11.63 18.11
N ALA A 305 -11.91 12.02 18.79
CA ALA A 305 -11.84 12.06 20.25
C ALA A 305 -12.89 12.97 20.91
N VAL A 306 -13.47 13.92 20.15
CA VAL A 306 -14.55 14.81 20.58
C VAL A 306 -15.97 14.31 20.22
N SER A 307 -16.10 13.03 19.83
CA SER A 307 -17.38 12.40 19.44
C SER A 307 -17.56 11.03 20.09
N ASP A 308 -18.73 10.42 19.89
CA ASP A 308 -18.97 9.00 20.18
C ASP A 308 -18.60 8.08 19.01
N LEU A 309 -18.34 8.63 17.82
CA LEU A 309 -17.88 7.86 16.67
C LEU A 309 -16.40 7.48 16.88
N ALA A 310 -16.16 6.22 17.25
CA ALA A 310 -14.84 5.63 17.48
C ALA A 310 -14.80 4.19 16.93
N ARG A 311 -13.69 3.46 17.09
CA ARG A 311 -13.52 2.11 16.51
C ARG A 311 -14.50 1.07 17.06
N ASP A 312 -14.89 1.19 18.33
CA ASP A 312 -15.88 0.35 19.00
C ASP A 312 -17.32 0.90 18.91
N TYR A 313 -17.60 1.96 18.14
CA TYR A 313 -18.99 2.38 17.90
C TYR A 313 -19.73 1.34 17.04
N HIS A 314 -20.80 0.75 17.56
CA HIS A 314 -21.65 -0.22 16.84
C HIS A 314 -23.06 -0.28 17.45
N ASP A 315 -24.03 -0.86 16.73
CA ASP A 315 -25.43 -0.91 17.16
C ASP A 315 -25.93 0.47 17.67
N HIS A 316 -25.57 1.52 16.92
CA HIS A 316 -25.85 2.93 17.17
C HIS A 316 -25.33 3.54 18.50
N HIS A 317 -24.37 2.92 19.18
CA HIS A 317 -23.79 3.46 20.42
C HIS A 317 -22.29 3.18 20.55
N LEU A 318 -21.63 3.92 21.46
CA LEU A 318 -20.27 3.64 21.90
C LEU A 318 -20.29 2.96 23.28
N PRO A 319 -19.71 1.76 23.46
CA PRO A 319 -19.57 1.13 24.77
C PRO A 319 -18.77 2.00 25.76
N PRO A 320 -19.04 1.91 27.09
CA PRO A 320 -18.25 2.62 28.09
C PRO A 320 -16.76 2.27 28.02
N ARG A 321 -15.86 3.24 28.23
CA ARG A 321 -14.40 3.09 28.01
C ARG A 321 -13.70 1.93 28.73
N LYS A 322 -14.28 1.35 29.79
CA LYS A 322 -13.77 0.13 30.45
C LYS A 322 -14.10 -1.17 29.70
N SER A 323 -15.02 -1.13 28.74
CA SER A 323 -15.53 -2.26 27.97
C SER A 323 -15.10 -2.25 26.50
N GLN A 324 -14.50 -1.15 26.05
CA GLN A 324 -13.98 -0.93 24.69
C GLN A 324 -12.83 -1.89 24.35
N LYS A 325 -12.80 -2.37 23.11
CA LYS A 325 -11.87 -3.38 22.58
C LYS A 325 -11.41 -2.99 21.16
N PRO A 326 -10.75 -1.83 20.98
CA PRO A 326 -10.54 -1.21 19.66
C PRO A 326 -9.84 -2.05 18.60
N ALA A 327 -9.18 -3.16 18.94
CA ALA A 327 -8.66 -4.11 17.97
C ALA A 327 -9.75 -4.86 17.17
N LEU A 328 -10.97 -5.00 17.70
CA LEU A 328 -12.02 -5.84 17.09
C LEU A 328 -12.68 -5.20 15.85
N GLY A 329 -12.68 -3.87 15.77
CA GLY A 329 -13.12 -3.12 14.58
C GLY A 329 -14.61 -3.24 14.26
N PHE A 330 -15.46 -3.10 15.27
CA PHE A 330 -16.91 -3.19 15.11
C PHE A 330 -17.47 -2.09 14.20
N CYS A 331 -17.07 -0.82 14.40
CA CYS A 331 -17.49 0.30 13.54
C CYS A 331 -17.16 0.01 12.07
N PHE A 332 -15.89 -0.34 11.81
CA PHE A 332 -15.40 -0.67 10.47
C PHE A 332 -16.15 -1.87 9.83
N ALA A 333 -16.59 -2.84 10.63
CA ALA A 333 -17.39 -3.97 10.16
C ALA A 333 -18.83 -3.57 9.79
N GLU A 334 -19.50 -2.72 10.58
CA GLU A 334 -20.84 -2.19 10.23
C GLU A 334 -20.79 -1.30 8.98
N GLN A 335 -19.74 -0.50 8.84
CA GLN A 335 -19.54 0.40 7.70
C GLN A 335 -19.34 -0.42 6.40
N TRP A 336 -18.54 -1.49 6.44
CA TRP A 336 -18.43 -2.41 5.30
C TRP A 336 -19.71 -3.22 5.05
N LYS A 337 -20.45 -3.65 6.08
CA LYS A 337 -21.76 -4.32 5.93
C LYS A 337 -22.75 -3.48 5.11
N GLN A 338 -22.83 -2.17 5.36
CA GLN A 338 -23.63 -1.24 4.55
C GLN A 338 -23.04 -1.05 3.15
N ALA A 339 -21.72 -0.86 2.99
CA ALA A 339 -21.09 -0.71 1.68
C ALA A 339 -21.30 -1.94 0.76
N LEU A 340 -21.24 -3.15 1.33
CA LEU A 340 -21.51 -4.42 0.65
C LEU A 340 -22.99 -4.60 0.27
N ALA A 341 -23.92 -4.02 1.03
CA ALA A 341 -25.35 -4.02 0.71
C ALA A 341 -25.73 -2.96 -0.35
N VAL A 342 -25.16 -1.75 -0.26
CA VAL A 342 -25.46 -0.61 -1.15
C VAL A 342 -24.78 -0.77 -2.52
N ARG A 343 -23.63 -1.43 -2.60
CA ARG A 343 -22.85 -1.67 -3.84
C ARG A 343 -22.65 -0.39 -4.69
N PRO A 344 -22.04 0.67 -4.12
CA PRO A 344 -21.68 1.86 -4.90
C PRO A 344 -20.62 1.53 -5.97
N HIS A 345 -20.41 2.46 -6.90
CA HIS A 345 -19.26 2.38 -7.82
C HIS A 345 -17.92 2.69 -7.12
N PHE A 346 -17.93 3.47 -6.03
CA PHE A 346 -16.76 3.87 -5.26
C PHE A 346 -17.00 3.71 -3.75
N VAL A 347 -16.02 3.17 -3.03
CA VAL A 347 -15.96 3.21 -1.56
C VAL A 347 -14.80 4.11 -1.13
N PHE A 348 -15.06 5.08 -0.26
CA PHE A 348 -14.06 5.97 0.33
C PHE A 348 -13.76 5.48 1.75
N VAL A 349 -12.66 4.78 1.95
CA VAL A 349 -12.20 4.35 3.28
C VAL A 349 -11.46 5.51 3.97
N THR A 350 -11.82 5.79 5.22
CA THR A 350 -11.06 6.69 6.09
C THR A 350 -10.57 5.92 7.33
N GLY A 351 -9.27 5.73 7.52
CA GLY A 351 -8.13 6.20 6.70
C GLY A 351 -6.90 5.26 6.78
N TRP A 352 -5.76 5.71 6.27
CA TRP A 352 -4.52 4.94 6.30
C TRP A 352 -3.58 5.28 7.46
N ASN A 353 -3.12 6.54 7.52
CA ASN A 353 -1.90 6.93 8.24
C ASN A 353 -1.91 8.37 8.82
N GLU A 354 -3.03 8.82 9.37
CA GLU A 354 -3.25 10.08 10.11
C GLU A 354 -2.60 10.07 11.51
N TRP A 355 -1.41 9.49 11.66
CA TRP A 355 -0.80 9.15 12.95
C TRP A 355 -0.63 10.26 14.00
N THR A 356 -0.87 11.52 13.64
CA THR A 356 -0.70 12.67 14.53
C THR A 356 -1.87 13.64 14.51
N ALA A 357 -2.23 14.14 15.69
CA ALA A 357 -3.17 15.26 15.85
C ALA A 357 -2.51 16.45 16.57
N GLY A 358 -3.04 17.65 16.36
CA GLY A 358 -2.65 18.83 17.13
C GLY A 358 -3.36 18.89 18.47
N CYS A 359 -2.61 19.14 19.55
CA CYS A 359 -3.18 19.56 20.84
C CYS A 359 -3.51 21.05 20.77
N TRP A 360 -4.77 21.44 20.99
CA TRP A 360 -5.24 22.82 20.89
C TRP A 360 -5.94 23.27 22.18
N PRO A 361 -6.04 24.59 22.45
CA PRO A 361 -6.93 25.09 23.49
C PRO A 361 -8.40 24.86 23.10
N CYS A 362 -9.19 24.32 24.02
CA CYS A 362 -10.63 24.11 23.83
C CYS A 362 -11.35 25.45 23.59
N PRO A 363 -12.02 25.63 22.43
CA PRO A 363 -12.64 26.90 22.06
C PRO A 363 -14.00 27.14 22.73
N ALA A 364 -14.65 26.10 23.26
CA ALA A 364 -16.00 26.19 23.79
C ALA A 364 -16.04 26.85 25.18
N PRO A 365 -17.05 27.69 25.47
CA PRO A 365 -17.34 28.13 26.84
C PRO A 365 -17.99 27.01 27.65
N ASP A 366 -18.15 27.25 28.96
CA ASP A 366 -19.02 26.51 29.89
C ASP A 366 -18.84 24.97 29.88
N ASN A 367 -17.64 24.50 29.56
CA ASN A 367 -17.26 23.09 29.45
C ASN A 367 -18.13 22.29 28.45
N ALA A 368 -18.71 22.96 27.45
CA ALA A 368 -19.71 22.38 26.55
C ALA A 368 -19.14 21.32 25.58
N MET A 369 -17.83 21.28 25.37
CA MET A 369 -17.16 20.21 24.63
C MET A 369 -16.67 19.10 25.55
N ARG A 370 -16.72 17.86 25.04
CA ARG A 370 -16.17 16.67 25.70
C ARG A 370 -15.07 16.07 24.82
N MET A 371 -14.09 15.44 25.44
CA MET A 371 -13.08 14.62 24.78
C MET A 371 -12.95 13.30 25.53
N VAL A 372 -12.92 12.17 24.80
CA VAL A 372 -12.89 10.80 25.34
C VAL A 372 -13.90 10.54 26.47
N GLY A 373 -15.09 11.17 26.35
CA GLY A 373 -16.19 11.11 27.33
C GLY A 373 -16.13 12.15 28.47
N HIS A 374 -15.01 12.83 28.69
CA HIS A 374 -14.81 13.80 29.77
C HIS A 374 -15.05 15.25 29.29
N PRO A 375 -15.73 16.12 30.05
CA PRO A 375 -15.80 17.56 29.74
C PRO A 375 -14.42 18.21 29.71
N ILE A 376 -14.20 19.17 28.81
CA ILE A 376 -12.95 19.93 28.69
C ILE A 376 -13.24 21.41 28.93
N GLU A 377 -12.53 21.99 29.89
CA GLU A 377 -12.59 23.41 30.26
C GLU A 377 -12.13 24.33 29.13
N HIS A 378 -12.67 25.56 29.08
CA HIS A 378 -12.25 26.56 28.11
C HIS A 378 -10.74 26.82 28.18
N GLY A 379 -10.04 26.78 27.05
CA GLY A 379 -8.58 26.87 26.98
C GLY A 379 -7.82 25.59 27.40
N GLY A 380 -8.49 24.57 27.95
CA GLY A 380 -7.90 23.27 28.27
C GLY A 380 -7.48 22.47 27.04
N PRO A 381 -6.53 21.50 27.16
CA PRO A 381 -6.02 20.74 26.03
C PRO A 381 -7.11 19.85 25.41
N ILE A 382 -7.34 20.02 24.10
CA ILE A 382 -8.25 19.21 23.31
C ILE A 382 -7.56 18.68 22.05
N TYR A 383 -7.84 17.43 21.74
CA TYR A 383 -7.49 16.76 20.48
C TYR A 383 -8.81 16.59 19.72
N VAL A 384 -8.91 17.21 18.55
CA VAL A 384 -10.11 17.08 17.70
C VAL A 384 -10.01 15.79 16.90
N ASP A 385 -8.89 15.61 16.21
CA ASP A 385 -8.71 14.63 15.15
C ASP A 385 -8.50 13.21 15.67
N GLU A 386 -7.30 12.89 16.13
CA GLU A 386 -6.89 11.56 16.62
C GLU A 386 -6.39 11.70 18.06
N PHE A 387 -6.47 10.64 18.87
CA PHE A 387 -6.03 10.71 20.27
C PHE A 387 -5.36 9.44 20.81
N ASP A 388 -5.96 8.26 20.61
CA ASP A 388 -5.43 6.98 21.07
C ASP A 388 -5.92 5.85 20.17
N ALA A 389 -5.57 4.60 20.49
CA ALA A 389 -5.97 3.44 19.70
C ALA A 389 -7.49 3.24 19.53
N GLU A 390 -8.36 3.88 20.33
CA GLU A 390 -9.83 3.86 20.17
C GLU A 390 -10.32 5.02 19.30
N TYR A 391 -9.85 6.23 19.60
CA TYR A 391 -10.20 7.45 18.89
C TYR A 391 -9.17 7.74 17.80
N SER A 392 -9.14 6.85 16.82
CA SER A 392 -8.26 6.92 15.66
C SER A 392 -8.91 6.31 14.40
N ARG A 393 -8.51 6.79 13.22
CA ARG A 393 -8.99 6.40 11.89
C ARG A 393 -8.10 5.42 11.14
N ASP A 394 -6.91 5.12 11.63
CA ASP A 394 -5.88 4.47 10.82
C ASP A 394 -6.03 2.95 10.61
N CYS A 395 -5.70 2.50 9.40
CA CYS A 395 -5.56 1.10 9.01
C CYS A 395 -4.09 0.61 8.90
N GLU A 396 -3.10 1.52 8.94
CA GLU A 396 -1.69 1.13 8.92
C GLU A 396 -1.32 0.33 10.19
N PRO A 397 -0.52 -0.75 10.09
CA PRO A 397 -0.13 -1.53 11.26
C PRO A 397 0.66 -0.73 12.32
N MET A 398 0.45 -1.08 13.59
CA MET A 398 1.08 -0.43 14.74
C MET A 398 2.05 -1.36 15.50
N LYS A 399 2.88 -0.79 16.39
CA LYS A 399 3.65 -1.58 17.37
C LYS A 399 2.81 -1.83 18.62
N GLY A 400 2.58 -3.10 18.94
CA GLY A 400 1.65 -3.47 20.00
C GLY A 400 0.20 -3.24 19.55
N GLY A 401 -0.67 -2.82 20.47
CA GLY A 401 -2.08 -2.51 20.20
C GLY A 401 -2.78 -3.56 19.33
N PHE A 402 -3.33 -3.15 18.20
CA PHE A 402 -4.02 -4.01 17.22
C PHE A 402 -3.10 -4.63 16.14
N GLY A 403 -1.78 -4.45 16.24
CA GLY A 403 -0.82 -4.99 15.27
C GLY A 403 -1.18 -4.65 13.83
N ASP A 404 -1.49 -5.67 13.02
CA ASP A 404 -1.94 -5.56 11.63
C ASP A 404 -3.40 -6.00 11.39
N ASP A 405 -4.22 -6.08 12.46
CA ASP A 405 -5.62 -6.54 12.39
C ASP A 405 -6.49 -5.65 11.46
N TYR A 406 -6.32 -4.33 11.48
CA TYR A 406 -7.06 -3.42 10.60
C TYR A 406 -6.67 -3.54 9.13
N TYR A 407 -5.38 -3.79 8.84
CA TYR A 407 -4.91 -4.03 7.48
C TYR A 407 -5.55 -5.30 6.90
N TYR A 408 -5.61 -6.38 7.67
CA TYR A 408 -6.27 -7.62 7.23
C TYR A 408 -7.80 -7.52 7.19
N GLN A 409 -8.43 -6.72 8.07
CA GLN A 409 -9.86 -6.40 7.97
C GLN A 409 -10.18 -5.56 6.72
N LEU A 410 -9.31 -4.62 6.35
CA LEU A 410 -9.42 -3.86 5.08
C LEU A 410 -9.32 -4.81 3.89
N ILE A 411 -8.28 -5.65 3.81
CA ILE A 411 -8.12 -6.64 2.73
C ILE A 411 -9.35 -7.55 2.64
N ALA A 412 -9.86 -8.06 3.76
CA ALA A 412 -11.00 -8.96 3.78
C ALA A 412 -12.25 -8.33 3.15
N ASN A 413 -12.60 -7.11 3.55
CA ASN A 413 -13.79 -6.44 3.03
C ASN A 413 -13.63 -5.94 1.59
N VAL A 414 -12.44 -5.45 1.21
CA VAL A 414 -12.17 -5.09 -0.20
C VAL A 414 -12.23 -6.33 -1.11
N ARG A 415 -11.79 -7.51 -0.64
CA ARG A 415 -11.97 -8.78 -1.37
C ARG A 415 -13.46 -9.16 -1.52
N LEU A 416 -14.28 -9.02 -0.48
CA LEU A 416 -15.73 -9.27 -0.55
C LEU A 416 -16.44 -8.30 -1.51
N TYR A 417 -16.01 -7.04 -1.56
CA TYR A 417 -16.59 -6.02 -2.43
C TYR A 417 -16.14 -6.14 -3.89
N LYS A 418 -14.85 -6.43 -4.14
CA LYS A 418 -14.28 -6.48 -5.50
C LYS A 418 -14.28 -7.86 -6.15
N GLY A 419 -14.31 -8.95 -5.38
CA GLY A 419 -14.12 -10.33 -5.88
C GLY A 419 -12.64 -10.71 -6.04
N VAL A 420 -12.34 -12.01 -6.16
CA VAL A 420 -10.94 -12.53 -6.22
C VAL A 420 -10.74 -13.63 -7.28
N HIS A 421 -9.52 -13.78 -7.78
CA HIS A 421 -9.18 -14.81 -8.76
C HIS A 421 -9.25 -16.23 -8.15
N LYS A 422 -9.54 -17.23 -9.01
CA LYS A 422 -9.45 -18.65 -8.66
C LYS A 422 -7.98 -19.10 -8.56
N LEU A 423 -7.62 -19.80 -7.49
CA LEU A 423 -6.36 -20.55 -7.41
C LEU A 423 -6.36 -21.68 -8.43
N ALA A 424 -5.25 -21.82 -9.17
CA ALA A 424 -4.97 -22.99 -10.00
C ALA A 424 -4.40 -24.13 -9.17
N PHE A 425 -4.62 -25.38 -9.60
CA PHE A 425 -4.08 -26.56 -8.93
C PHE A 425 -2.59 -26.75 -9.26
N VAL A 426 -1.78 -27.07 -8.23
CA VAL A 426 -0.41 -27.57 -8.40
C VAL A 426 -0.46 -28.90 -9.16
N GLN A 427 0.38 -29.05 -10.18
CA GLN A 427 0.48 -30.28 -10.99
C GLN A 427 1.62 -31.18 -10.48
N PRO A 428 1.48 -32.52 -10.56
CA PRO A 428 2.55 -33.46 -10.18
C PRO A 428 3.69 -33.46 -11.21
N ARG A 429 4.93 -33.50 -10.71
CA ARG A 429 6.19 -33.63 -11.47
C ARG A 429 7.35 -33.88 -10.51
N THR A 430 8.02 -35.03 -10.64
CA THR A 430 9.30 -35.31 -9.98
C THR A 430 10.37 -34.34 -10.47
N ILE A 431 11.20 -33.82 -9.56
CA ILE A 431 12.35 -32.95 -9.88
C ILE A 431 13.65 -33.59 -9.38
N HIS A 432 14.60 -33.77 -10.28
CA HIS A 432 15.94 -34.24 -9.96
C HIS A 432 16.81 -33.05 -9.54
N ILE A 433 17.03 -32.89 -8.23
CA ILE A 433 17.76 -31.74 -7.63
C ILE A 433 19.21 -31.60 -8.14
N SER A 434 19.85 -32.69 -8.55
CA SER A 434 21.19 -32.69 -9.18
C SER A 434 21.19 -32.22 -10.65
N GLN A 435 20.04 -32.22 -11.32
CA GLN A 435 19.89 -31.84 -12.73
C GLN A 435 19.51 -30.35 -12.92
N SER A 436 19.35 -29.95 -14.17
CA SER A 436 19.11 -28.56 -14.59
C SER A 436 17.79 -27.99 -14.06
N PHE A 437 17.78 -26.67 -13.80
CA PHE A 437 16.59 -25.91 -13.45
C PHE A 437 15.56 -25.81 -14.60
N SER A 438 15.92 -26.17 -15.83
CA SER A 438 14.97 -26.23 -16.97
C SER A 438 13.79 -27.18 -16.72
N GLN A 439 13.91 -28.12 -15.77
CA GLN A 439 12.79 -28.95 -15.28
C GLN A 439 11.58 -28.12 -14.78
N TRP A 440 11.80 -26.89 -14.32
CA TRP A 440 10.79 -25.96 -13.78
C TRP A 440 10.09 -25.10 -14.83
N ALA A 441 10.48 -25.17 -16.11
CA ALA A 441 9.92 -24.33 -17.17
C ALA A 441 8.39 -24.52 -17.29
N THR A 442 7.93 -25.77 -17.29
CA THR A 442 6.50 -26.15 -17.40
C THR A 442 5.79 -26.34 -16.07
N VAL A 443 6.48 -26.17 -14.92
CA VAL A 443 5.83 -26.26 -13.59
C VAL A 443 4.96 -25.03 -13.35
N GLY A 444 3.74 -25.26 -12.87
CA GLY A 444 2.79 -24.22 -12.47
C GLY A 444 1.89 -24.66 -11.31
N PRO A 445 1.21 -23.72 -10.64
CA PRO A 445 1.22 -22.27 -10.91
C PRO A 445 2.55 -21.58 -10.59
N GLU A 446 2.75 -20.37 -11.13
CA GLU A 446 3.79 -19.48 -10.64
C GLU A 446 3.26 -18.67 -9.45
N PHE A 447 3.95 -18.75 -8.33
CA PHE A 447 3.76 -17.84 -7.20
C PHE A 447 4.75 -16.69 -7.38
N ARG A 448 4.32 -15.44 -7.16
CA ARG A 448 5.09 -14.24 -7.54
C ARG A 448 5.02 -13.20 -6.44
N ASN A 449 6.19 -12.65 -6.12
CA ASN A 449 6.35 -11.55 -5.18
C ASN A 449 6.42 -10.22 -5.94
N GLN A 450 6.26 -9.10 -5.26
CA GLN A 450 6.72 -7.80 -5.76
C GLN A 450 8.24 -7.78 -5.93
N ILE A 451 8.71 -6.83 -6.72
CA ILE A 451 10.12 -6.58 -7.04
C ILE A 451 10.54 -5.19 -6.50
N GLY A 452 11.74 -5.09 -5.93
CA GLY A 452 12.32 -3.82 -5.48
C GLY A 452 11.88 -3.33 -4.09
N LEU A 453 11.32 -4.24 -3.28
CA LEU A 453 10.96 -4.07 -1.86
C LEU A 453 11.97 -4.53 -0.79
N PRO A 454 13.04 -5.33 -1.05
CA PRO A 454 13.97 -5.73 0.01
C PRO A 454 14.49 -4.54 0.83
N VAL A 455 14.55 -4.73 2.16
CA VAL A 455 14.67 -3.62 3.11
C VAL A 455 16.03 -2.92 3.02
N HIS A 456 15.99 -1.72 2.45
CA HIS A 456 17.10 -0.76 2.43
C HIS A 456 16.58 0.61 2.88
N ARG A 457 16.77 0.92 4.16
CA ARG A 457 16.32 2.17 4.80
C ARG A 457 17.50 2.91 5.41
N ASN A 458 17.56 4.22 5.16
CA ASN A 458 18.47 5.14 5.83
C ASN A 458 17.80 6.52 5.82
N TYR A 459 16.99 6.81 6.85
CA TYR A 459 16.14 8.01 6.85
C TYR A 459 15.83 8.53 8.27
N ALA A 460 15.69 9.85 8.39
CA ALA A 460 15.39 10.52 9.65
C ALA A 460 13.88 10.48 9.98
N GLY A 461 13.55 10.21 11.24
CA GLY A 461 12.21 10.23 11.81
C GLY A 461 11.88 11.53 12.55
N TRP A 462 10.82 11.51 13.34
CA TRP A 462 10.53 12.49 14.39
C TRP A 462 11.35 12.20 15.66
N GLY A 463 11.31 13.08 16.67
CA GLY A 463 11.90 12.80 17.99
C GLY A 463 13.42 12.61 18.00
N GLY A 464 14.14 13.15 17.00
CA GLY A 464 15.55 12.84 16.78
C GLY A 464 15.86 11.39 16.32
N HIS A 465 14.85 10.55 16.06
CA HIS A 465 15.07 9.20 15.55
C HIS A 465 15.72 9.19 14.16
N HIS A 466 16.52 8.16 13.89
CA HIS A 466 17.04 7.85 12.57
C HIS A 466 16.99 6.34 12.35
N TYR A 467 16.40 5.91 11.23
CA TYR A 467 16.17 4.51 10.91
C TYR A 467 17.19 4.03 9.88
N ILE A 468 17.99 3.04 10.25
CA ILE A 468 18.96 2.37 9.36
C ILE A 468 18.66 0.87 9.36
N ASP A 469 18.38 0.31 8.18
CA ASP A 469 18.41 -1.13 7.96
C ASP A 469 18.90 -1.44 6.53
N GLN A 470 19.69 -2.50 6.42
CA GLN A 470 20.35 -2.98 5.19
C GLN A 470 20.21 -4.51 5.04
N SER A 471 19.16 -5.10 5.62
CA SER A 471 18.89 -6.54 5.56
C SER A 471 18.42 -7.04 4.20
N GLY A 472 17.84 -6.17 3.35
CA GLY A 472 17.55 -6.52 1.96
C GLY A 472 18.80 -7.02 1.25
N ARG A 473 18.73 -8.21 0.62
CA ARG A 473 19.84 -8.76 -0.17
C ARG A 473 19.37 -9.68 -1.31
N ASN A 474 18.40 -10.58 -1.05
CA ASN A 474 17.82 -11.46 -2.05
C ASN A 474 16.38 -11.01 -2.37
N ASP A 475 16.17 -10.39 -3.53
CA ASP A 475 14.84 -9.96 -4.02
C ASP A 475 14.08 -11.16 -4.63
N ILE A 476 13.22 -11.84 -3.85
CA ILE A 476 12.61 -13.15 -4.15
C ILE A 476 11.39 -13.01 -5.08
N LYS A 477 11.60 -12.52 -6.31
CA LYS A 477 10.53 -12.27 -7.29
C LYS A 477 9.57 -13.45 -7.57
N ARG A 478 10.02 -14.71 -7.52
CA ARG A 478 9.22 -15.86 -7.99
C ARG A 478 9.46 -17.13 -7.17
N SER A 479 8.38 -17.86 -6.89
CA SER A 479 8.42 -19.22 -6.37
C SER A 479 7.60 -20.19 -7.24
N LYS A 480 7.93 -21.48 -7.17
CA LYS A 480 7.12 -22.58 -7.73
C LYS A 480 7.15 -23.76 -6.76
N MET A 481 6.16 -24.64 -6.83
CA MET A 481 6.25 -25.96 -6.21
C MET A 481 5.58 -27.04 -7.08
N THR A 482 5.95 -28.28 -6.81
CA THR A 482 5.42 -29.51 -7.44
C THR A 482 5.60 -30.68 -6.47
N PHE A 483 5.03 -31.84 -6.76
CA PHE A 483 5.07 -33.02 -5.90
C PHE A 483 5.23 -34.32 -6.69
N ASP A 484 5.62 -35.38 -5.97
CA ASP A 484 5.45 -36.77 -6.38
C ASP A 484 4.96 -37.64 -5.21
N ALA A 485 4.97 -38.96 -5.37
CA ALA A 485 4.55 -39.91 -4.34
C ALA A 485 5.33 -39.81 -3.02
N ARG A 486 6.56 -39.26 -3.01
CA ARG A 486 7.47 -39.24 -1.85
C ARG A 486 7.96 -37.85 -1.42
N HIS A 487 7.93 -36.87 -2.32
CA HIS A 487 8.49 -35.54 -2.07
C HIS A 487 7.54 -34.39 -2.44
N LEU A 488 7.70 -33.28 -1.72
CA LEU A 488 7.37 -31.96 -2.22
C LEU A 488 8.67 -31.30 -2.72
N TYR A 489 8.57 -30.62 -3.86
CA TYR A 489 9.67 -29.89 -4.48
C TYR A 489 9.33 -28.41 -4.50
N PHE A 490 10.28 -27.57 -4.09
CA PHE A 490 10.12 -26.12 -4.08
C PHE A 490 11.22 -25.47 -4.91
N TYR A 491 10.89 -24.32 -5.51
CA TYR A 491 11.80 -23.48 -6.28
C TYR A 491 11.61 -22.04 -5.86
N ALA A 492 12.72 -21.32 -5.72
CA ALA A 492 12.76 -19.87 -5.58
C ALA A 492 13.69 -19.29 -6.65
N GLN A 493 13.30 -18.12 -7.16
CA GLN A 493 14.12 -17.31 -8.05
C GLN A 493 14.12 -15.86 -7.58
N THR A 494 15.31 -15.31 -7.48
CA THR A 494 15.55 -13.91 -7.15
C THR A 494 15.69 -13.05 -8.41
N VAL A 495 15.63 -11.71 -8.27
CA VAL A 495 15.99 -10.80 -9.37
C VAL A 495 17.47 -10.90 -9.68
N GLN A 496 18.30 -10.67 -8.66
CA GLN A 496 19.77 -10.69 -8.74
C GLN A 496 20.30 -12.10 -8.39
N PRO A 497 21.57 -12.44 -8.67
CA PRO A 497 22.18 -13.67 -8.18
C PRO A 497 22.02 -13.82 -6.66
N LEU A 498 21.83 -15.06 -6.19
CA LEU A 498 21.67 -15.36 -4.77
C LEU A 498 22.94 -15.00 -4.00
N THR A 499 22.78 -14.45 -2.78
CA THR A 499 23.90 -14.31 -1.84
C THR A 499 24.38 -15.67 -1.32
N ALA A 500 25.48 -15.70 -0.56
CA ALA A 500 26.13 -16.96 -0.20
C ALA A 500 25.24 -17.77 0.76
N CYS A 501 24.97 -19.04 0.43
CA CYS A 501 24.14 -19.93 1.25
C CYS A 501 24.73 -20.27 2.63
N THR A 502 25.92 -19.78 2.97
CA THR A 502 26.52 -19.89 4.30
C THR A 502 26.22 -18.68 5.19
N GLU A 503 25.54 -17.65 4.67
CA GLU A 503 25.09 -16.50 5.46
C GLU A 503 23.96 -16.90 6.42
N PRO A 504 23.80 -16.19 7.56
CA PRO A 504 22.65 -16.40 8.45
C PRO A 504 21.34 -16.05 7.74
N ASP A 505 20.26 -16.68 8.22
CA ASP A 505 18.86 -16.37 7.85
C ASP A 505 18.58 -16.44 6.34
N TRP A 506 19.36 -17.25 5.62
CA TRP A 506 19.40 -17.31 4.15
C TRP A 506 18.26 -18.14 3.55
N MET A 507 17.46 -17.50 2.70
CA MET A 507 16.40 -18.14 1.89
C MET A 507 15.56 -19.16 2.68
N LEU A 508 15.06 -18.76 3.84
CA LEU A 508 14.20 -19.53 4.72
C LEU A 508 12.90 -19.92 3.99
N LEU A 509 12.44 -21.15 4.20
CA LEU A 509 11.15 -21.62 3.72
C LEU A 509 10.30 -22.10 4.91
N PHE A 510 9.20 -21.40 5.16
CA PHE A 510 8.20 -21.72 6.16
C PHE A 510 7.06 -22.51 5.51
N LEU A 511 6.65 -23.63 6.12
CA LEU A 511 5.53 -24.47 5.67
C LEU A 511 4.51 -24.67 6.81
N ASP A 512 3.24 -24.46 6.49
CA ASP A 512 2.07 -24.88 7.26
C ASP A 512 1.49 -26.09 6.53
N ALA A 513 1.50 -27.25 7.20
CA ALA A 513 1.23 -28.55 6.57
C ALA A 513 -0.09 -29.17 7.00
N ASP A 514 -0.67 -28.74 8.13
CA ASP A 514 -1.98 -29.19 8.63
C ASP A 514 -3.13 -28.22 8.29
N ASN A 515 -2.84 -27.02 7.78
CA ASN A 515 -3.81 -25.96 7.45
C ASN A 515 -4.60 -25.48 8.69
N ASN A 516 -3.91 -25.32 9.82
CA ASN A 516 -4.50 -24.86 11.07
C ASN A 516 -3.68 -23.67 11.65
N PRO A 517 -4.20 -22.43 11.60
CA PRO A 517 -3.47 -21.26 12.11
C PRO A 517 -3.30 -21.23 13.65
N LYS A 518 -3.76 -22.26 14.37
CA LYS A 518 -3.55 -22.45 15.81
C LYS A 518 -2.35 -23.35 16.14
N THR A 519 -1.78 -24.03 15.15
CA THR A 519 -0.52 -24.79 15.23
C THR A 519 0.65 -23.97 14.67
N GLY A 520 1.86 -24.52 14.77
CA GLY A 520 3.07 -23.85 14.30
C GLY A 520 3.41 -22.52 15.00
N TRP A 521 4.32 -21.76 14.38
CA TRP A 521 4.49 -20.33 14.63
C TRP A 521 3.78 -19.56 13.51
N LEU A 522 2.73 -18.80 13.84
CA LEU A 522 1.87 -18.12 12.86
C LEU A 522 1.26 -19.08 11.82
N GLY A 523 0.92 -20.31 12.23
CA GLY A 523 0.49 -21.42 11.37
C GLY A 523 1.64 -22.34 10.90
N TYR A 524 2.88 -21.85 10.81
CA TYR A 524 3.97 -22.62 10.20
C TYR A 524 4.51 -23.72 11.13
N ASP A 525 4.20 -24.98 10.80
CA ASP A 525 4.71 -26.20 11.45
C ASP A 525 6.22 -26.41 11.25
N TYR A 526 6.73 -26.06 10.07
CA TYR A 526 8.08 -26.40 9.62
C TYR A 526 8.85 -25.19 9.08
N LEU A 527 10.16 -25.20 9.34
CA LEU A 527 11.11 -24.20 8.87
C LEU A 527 12.32 -24.92 8.25
N ILE A 528 12.63 -24.56 7.01
CA ILE A 528 13.73 -25.09 6.20
C ILE A 528 14.75 -23.96 5.93
N ASN A 529 16.01 -24.34 5.72
CA ASN A 529 17.18 -23.45 5.52
C ASN A 529 17.66 -22.67 6.76
N ARG A 530 17.26 -23.09 7.97
CA ARG A 530 17.65 -22.41 9.23
C ARG A 530 19.13 -22.57 9.61
N ARG A 531 19.79 -23.63 9.11
CA ARG A 531 21.22 -23.92 9.32
C ARG A 531 21.73 -24.71 8.12
N VAL A 532 22.51 -24.07 7.27
CA VAL A 532 23.01 -24.64 6.00
C VAL A 532 24.33 -25.38 6.22
N PRO A 533 24.41 -26.72 6.12
CA PRO A 533 25.65 -27.46 6.31
C PRO A 533 26.57 -27.45 5.07
N GLY A 534 26.07 -27.02 3.92
CA GLY A 534 26.84 -26.90 2.67
C GLY A 534 25.96 -26.84 1.42
N SER A 535 26.55 -26.52 0.26
CA SER A 535 25.87 -26.13 -0.98
C SER A 535 24.98 -27.18 -1.69
N ARG A 536 24.70 -28.32 -1.06
CA ARG A 536 23.89 -29.44 -1.62
C ARG A 536 22.80 -29.97 -0.69
N THR A 537 22.80 -29.55 0.57
CA THR A 537 21.94 -30.09 1.62
C THR A 537 21.61 -28.99 2.61
N ASP A 538 20.41 -29.01 3.16
CA ASP A 538 20.02 -28.08 4.22
C ASP A 538 19.28 -28.79 5.37
N THR A 539 18.97 -28.07 6.43
CA THR A 539 18.18 -28.57 7.57
C THR A 539 16.69 -28.30 7.41
N ILE A 540 15.87 -29.22 7.93
CA ILE A 540 14.45 -29.00 8.22
C ILE A 540 14.22 -29.15 9.73
N ALA A 541 13.51 -28.17 10.30
CA ALA A 541 13.11 -28.15 11.69
C ALA A 541 11.59 -28.09 11.82
N ARG A 542 11.06 -28.69 12.89
CA ARG A 542 9.65 -28.58 13.30
C ARG A 542 9.52 -27.60 14.46
N TYR A 543 8.44 -26.85 14.50
CA TYR A 543 8.05 -26.04 15.65
C TYR A 543 7.83 -26.93 16.89
N VAL A 544 8.30 -26.48 18.05
CA VAL A 544 8.20 -27.21 19.34
C VAL A 544 7.70 -26.32 20.48
N GLY A 545 6.94 -25.28 20.16
CA GLY A 545 6.19 -24.48 21.13
C GLY A 545 6.67 -23.03 21.32
N PRO A 546 6.05 -22.31 22.28
CA PRO A 546 6.17 -20.85 22.42
C PRO A 546 7.60 -20.31 22.49
N GLY A 547 7.78 -19.07 22.02
CA GLY A 547 9.08 -18.40 21.96
C GLY A 547 9.92 -18.79 20.75
N TYR A 548 9.30 -19.01 19.58
CA TYR A 548 9.97 -19.31 18.31
C TYR A 548 10.94 -20.51 18.40
N ARG A 549 10.51 -21.59 19.06
CA ARG A 549 11.34 -22.76 19.31
C ARG A 549 11.20 -23.76 18.16
N TRP A 550 12.31 -24.05 17.50
CA TRP A 550 12.40 -24.99 16.38
C TRP A 550 13.42 -26.10 16.68
N LYS A 551 13.03 -27.36 16.48
CA LYS A 551 13.91 -28.54 16.63
C LYS A 551 14.19 -29.15 15.26
N THR A 552 15.45 -29.30 14.89
CA THR A 552 15.85 -30.01 13.66
C THR A 552 15.35 -31.45 13.70
N ILE A 553 14.71 -31.90 12.62
CA ILE A 553 14.15 -33.25 12.47
C ILE A 553 14.77 -34.04 11.31
N GLY A 554 15.58 -33.39 10.47
CA GLY A 554 16.26 -34.05 9.35
C GLY A 554 16.92 -33.04 8.42
N THR A 555 17.29 -33.53 7.23
CA THR A 555 17.87 -32.72 6.16
C THR A 555 17.04 -32.78 4.88
N VAL A 556 17.16 -31.73 4.06
CA VAL A 556 16.59 -31.61 2.72
C VAL A 556 17.72 -31.59 1.68
N ARG A 557 17.43 -32.01 0.45
CA ARG A 557 18.39 -31.88 -0.67
C ARG A 557 18.16 -30.55 -1.37
N MET A 558 19.23 -29.82 -1.66
CA MET A 558 19.14 -28.53 -2.35
C MET A 558 20.14 -28.38 -3.49
N ARG A 559 19.90 -27.40 -4.35
CA ARG A 559 20.86 -26.88 -5.33
C ARG A 559 20.61 -25.39 -5.57
N THR A 560 21.68 -24.62 -5.69
CA THR A 560 21.67 -23.26 -6.25
C THR A 560 22.33 -23.20 -7.63
N LYS A 561 21.97 -22.18 -8.43
CA LYS A 561 22.77 -21.67 -9.56
C LYS A 561 22.33 -20.24 -9.89
N GLY A 562 23.24 -19.26 -9.81
CA GLY A 562 22.92 -17.86 -10.11
C GLY A 562 21.78 -17.34 -9.22
N ASN A 563 20.68 -16.90 -9.82
CA ASN A 563 19.49 -16.41 -9.11
C ASN A 563 18.43 -17.49 -8.83
N GLN A 564 18.80 -18.78 -8.76
CA GLN A 564 17.85 -19.89 -8.64
C GLN A 564 18.24 -20.88 -7.55
N LEU A 565 17.25 -21.28 -6.75
CA LEU A 565 17.31 -22.28 -5.68
C LEU A 565 16.22 -23.34 -5.91
N GLN A 566 16.54 -24.62 -5.73
CA GLN A 566 15.58 -25.73 -5.72
C GLN A 566 15.80 -26.67 -4.53
N LEU A 567 14.70 -27.10 -3.90
CA LEU A 567 14.65 -27.96 -2.72
C LEU A 567 13.84 -29.24 -3.00
N SER A 568 14.21 -30.34 -2.33
CA SER A 568 13.39 -31.55 -2.20
C SER A 568 13.18 -31.86 -0.72
N VAL A 569 11.91 -31.90 -0.31
CA VAL A 569 11.45 -32.15 1.05
C VAL A 569 10.68 -33.47 1.07
N SER A 570 11.06 -34.41 1.94
CA SER A 570 10.34 -35.69 2.04
C SER A 570 8.98 -35.50 2.72
N ARG A 571 7.91 -36.03 2.12
CA ARG A 571 6.55 -36.02 2.68
C ARG A 571 6.50 -36.62 4.08
N LYS A 572 7.29 -37.70 4.33
CA LYS A 572 7.42 -38.35 5.64
C LYS A 572 7.98 -37.44 6.73
N LEU A 573 8.86 -36.48 6.42
CA LEU A 573 9.37 -35.51 7.40
C LEU A 573 8.31 -34.46 7.78
N LEU A 574 7.39 -34.18 6.86
CA LEU A 574 6.23 -33.30 7.06
C LEU A 574 5.02 -34.00 7.69
N GLY A 575 5.17 -35.27 8.11
CA GLY A 575 4.06 -36.09 8.62
C GLY A 575 3.00 -36.46 7.57
N LEU A 576 3.22 -36.11 6.30
CA LEU A 576 2.27 -36.36 5.21
C LEU A 576 2.35 -37.82 4.75
N GLY A 577 1.21 -38.52 4.80
CA GLY A 577 1.04 -39.88 4.28
C GLY A 577 0.94 -39.94 2.76
N ASP A 578 0.36 -41.03 2.24
CA ASP A 578 0.28 -41.32 0.80
C ASP A 578 -0.68 -40.39 0.03
N SER A 579 -1.69 -39.85 0.71
CA SER A 579 -2.53 -38.75 0.22
C SER A 579 -1.91 -37.38 0.55
N LEU A 580 -2.18 -36.38 -0.28
CA LEU A 580 -1.90 -34.97 0.03
C LEU A 580 -3.13 -34.30 0.66
N PRO A 581 -2.95 -33.23 1.47
CA PRO A 581 -4.08 -32.44 1.97
C PRO A 581 -4.83 -31.74 0.82
N LYS A 582 -5.97 -31.10 1.12
CA LYS A 582 -6.65 -30.19 0.16
C LYS A 582 -5.69 -29.12 -0.39
N GLU A 583 -4.84 -28.62 0.50
CA GLU A 583 -4.03 -27.43 0.31
C GLU A 583 -2.89 -27.45 1.33
N LEU A 584 -1.78 -26.80 1.00
CA LEU A 584 -0.64 -26.55 1.89
C LEU A 584 -0.26 -25.07 1.77
N HIS A 585 0.19 -24.43 2.84
CA HIS A 585 0.61 -23.03 2.79
C HIS A 585 2.12 -22.88 2.92
N PHE A 586 2.70 -21.90 2.22
CA PHE A 586 4.13 -21.63 2.33
C PHE A 586 4.49 -20.15 2.16
N LYS A 587 5.61 -19.77 2.78
CA LYS A 587 6.28 -18.46 2.62
C LYS A 587 7.78 -18.67 2.48
N TRP A 588 8.40 -17.94 1.57
CA TRP A 588 9.85 -17.72 1.59
C TRP A 588 10.16 -16.42 2.33
N ALA A 589 11.27 -16.38 3.05
CA ALA A 589 11.82 -15.15 3.63
C ALA A 589 13.36 -15.19 3.55
N ASP A 590 14.01 -14.03 3.52
CA ASP A 590 15.47 -13.94 3.56
C ASP A 590 15.90 -12.79 4.46
N ASN A 591 16.86 -13.02 5.36
CA ASN A 591 17.45 -12.03 6.28
C ASN A 591 16.46 -11.32 7.24
N ILE A 592 15.29 -11.94 7.48
CA ILE A 592 14.50 -11.66 8.68
C ILE A 592 15.30 -12.02 9.93
N ARG A 593 15.07 -11.34 11.05
CA ARG A 593 15.91 -11.48 12.26
C ARG A 593 15.61 -12.74 13.08
N GLN A 594 14.66 -13.56 12.64
CA GLN A 594 14.14 -14.73 13.33
C GLN A 594 13.77 -14.45 14.80
N ASN A 595 13.26 -13.25 15.09
CA ASN A 595 13.05 -12.73 16.45
C ASN A 595 11.73 -13.22 17.10
N GLY A 596 10.94 -14.02 16.37
CA GLY A 596 9.70 -14.63 16.85
C GLY A 596 8.46 -13.73 16.82
N LYS A 597 8.58 -12.45 16.45
CA LYS A 597 7.45 -11.54 16.29
C LYS A 597 6.95 -11.56 14.84
N TRP A 598 5.64 -11.41 14.64
CA TRP A 598 5.04 -11.30 13.31
C TRP A 598 5.58 -10.10 12.50
N SER A 599 6.00 -9.04 13.19
CA SER A 599 6.58 -7.82 12.62
C SER A 599 7.90 -8.05 11.89
N ASP A 600 8.57 -9.18 12.11
CA ASP A 600 9.84 -9.52 11.44
C ASP A 600 9.63 -9.58 9.91
N PHE A 601 8.48 -10.10 9.46
CA PHE A 601 8.07 -10.16 8.04
C PHE A 601 7.69 -8.79 7.42
N TYR A 602 7.72 -7.70 8.18
CA TYR A 602 7.44 -6.33 7.72
C TYR A 602 8.65 -5.40 7.79
N LEU A 603 9.62 -5.71 8.66
CA LEU A 603 10.66 -4.76 9.05
C LEU A 603 12.05 -5.09 8.51
N HIS A 604 12.29 -6.33 8.07
CA HIS A 604 13.62 -6.82 7.77
C HIS A 604 13.63 -7.76 6.55
N GLY A 605 14.70 -7.68 5.76
CA GLY A 605 15.02 -8.67 4.74
C GLY A 605 14.19 -8.56 3.47
N ASP A 606 13.69 -9.70 2.99
CA ASP A 606 12.61 -9.83 2.00
C ASP A 606 11.68 -10.99 2.39
N CYS A 607 10.44 -10.96 1.90
CA CYS A 607 9.41 -11.99 2.12
C CYS A 607 8.58 -12.21 0.86
N ALA A 608 8.39 -13.47 0.47
CA ALA A 608 7.58 -13.88 -0.68
C ALA A 608 6.49 -14.91 -0.27
N PRO A 609 5.20 -14.52 -0.23
CA PRO A 609 4.69 -13.15 -0.43
C PRO A 609 5.10 -12.25 0.76
N PRO A 610 4.90 -10.93 0.71
CA PRO A 610 5.34 -10.02 1.76
C PRO A 610 4.50 -10.17 3.04
N PHE A 611 4.90 -9.47 4.11
CA PHE A 611 4.06 -9.29 5.31
C PHE A 611 3.64 -10.65 5.95
N ARG A 612 2.47 -10.76 6.61
CA ARG A 612 1.95 -12.05 7.10
C ARG A 612 1.23 -12.89 6.03
N PHE A 613 1.21 -12.49 4.76
CA PHE A 613 0.60 -13.31 3.71
C PHE A 613 1.33 -14.65 3.52
N TYR A 614 0.64 -15.65 2.96
CA TYR A 614 1.22 -16.91 2.52
C TYR A 614 0.68 -17.34 1.14
N TYR A 615 1.52 -18.05 0.39
CA TYR A 615 1.10 -18.70 -0.85
C TYR A 615 0.25 -19.94 -0.55
N ARG A 616 -0.77 -20.15 -1.38
CA ARG A 616 -1.79 -21.19 -1.20
C ARG A 616 -1.65 -22.29 -2.26
N ALA A 617 -1.04 -23.40 -1.89
CA ALA A 617 -0.73 -24.50 -2.79
C ALA A 617 -1.86 -25.55 -2.80
N LYS A 618 -2.84 -25.36 -3.69
CA LYS A 618 -4.00 -26.24 -3.80
C LYS A 618 -3.69 -27.49 -4.63
N PHE A 619 -4.03 -28.67 -4.11
CA PHE A 619 -3.84 -29.95 -4.80
C PHE A 619 -5.15 -30.45 -5.43
N PRO A 620 -5.10 -31.18 -6.57
CA PRO A 620 -6.29 -31.83 -7.12
C PRO A 620 -6.83 -32.85 -6.12
N TYR A 621 -8.14 -32.81 -5.86
CA TYR A 621 -8.74 -33.64 -4.83
C TYR A 621 -9.03 -35.05 -5.36
N GLY A 622 -8.58 -36.09 -4.63
CA GLY A 622 -8.88 -37.48 -4.97
C GLY A 622 -7.85 -38.22 -5.81
N THR A 623 -6.55 -37.88 -5.75
CA THR A 623 -5.48 -38.72 -6.33
C THR A 623 -4.96 -39.78 -5.37
N PRO A 624 -5.45 -41.02 -5.45
CA PRO A 624 -4.62 -42.20 -5.26
C PRO A 624 -4.69 -43.18 -6.46
N ARG A 625 -3.51 -43.60 -6.96
CA ARG A 625 -3.29 -44.57 -8.05
C ARG A 625 -3.72 -44.05 -9.45
N SER A 626 -3.04 -44.38 -10.55
CA SER A 626 -1.91 -45.32 -10.77
C SER A 626 -0.55 -44.78 -10.35
#